data_AF-A0A093GJ07-F1
#
_entry.id   AF-A0A093GJ07-F1
#
_cell.length_a   1.000
_cell.length_b   1.000
_cell.length_c   1.000
_cell.angle_alpha   90.00
_cell.angle_beta   90.00
_cell.angle_gamma   90.00
#
_symmetry.space_group_name_H-M   'P 1'
#
loop_
_entity.id
_entity.type
_entity.pdbx_description
1 polymer ?
#
loop_
_entity_poly.entity_id
_entity_poly.type
_entity_poly.pdbx_seq_one_letter_code
_entity_poly.pdbx_strand_id
1 'polypeptide(L)'
;VNDLLMRFFDHCDKFVAWVEENDAAVRQVDAFKQGPEMRKVLENVARALCLPAEELNADLVQVAFLTCSYELTIKNVTSPWCSLFTEEDAKVLEYLNDLKQYWKRGYGYDINSRSSCNLFQDIFQHLDKAVEESKSSKPISSPLIVQVGHAETLQPLLALLGFFRDAEPLQADNYRRQLRRQFRSGRIVPYAANLLFVLYHCEQGKTPQEEYRVQMLLNEKLMVFHHSNETISTYSALKEYYKDLLENCHFQEECELPTTNATAVDEL
;
A
#
# COMPACT_ATOMS: atom_id res chain seq x y z
N VAL A 1 18.51 -8.48 6.58
CA VAL A 1 17.48 -7.61 5.97
C VAL A 1 18.20 -6.38 5.46
N ASN A 2 17.96 -5.96 4.22
CA ASN A 2 18.56 -4.75 3.66
C ASN A 2 17.61 -3.58 3.95
N ASP A 3 17.90 -2.81 5.00
CA ASP A 3 16.99 -1.76 5.46
C ASP A 3 16.88 -0.60 4.45
N LEU A 4 17.95 -0.29 3.71
CA LEU A 4 17.90 0.71 2.64
C LEU A 4 16.88 0.34 1.55
N LEU A 5 16.68 -0.96 1.31
CA LEU A 5 15.74 -1.48 0.32
C LEU A 5 14.34 -1.70 0.91
N MET A 6 14.24 -2.27 2.12
CA MET A 6 12.97 -2.69 2.70
C MET A 6 12.31 -1.62 3.59
N ARG A 7 13.07 -0.59 3.98
CA ARG A 7 12.60 0.59 4.71
C ARG A 7 12.98 1.87 3.96
N PHE A 8 12.90 1.84 2.63
CA PHE A 8 13.21 2.98 1.75
C PHE A 8 12.56 4.29 2.20
N PHE A 9 11.36 4.22 2.80
CA PHE A 9 10.59 5.37 3.26
C PHE A 9 11.24 6.12 4.44
N ASP A 10 12.03 5.43 5.29
CA ASP A 10 12.79 6.08 6.37
C ASP A 10 14.03 6.81 5.84
N HIS A 11 14.46 6.49 4.63
CA HIS A 11 15.66 7.02 3.98
C HIS A 11 15.34 7.99 2.84
N CYS A 12 14.07 8.39 2.72
CA CYS A 12 13.60 9.29 1.70
C CYS A 12 13.33 10.66 2.29
N ASP A 13 14.32 11.56 2.26
CA ASP A 13 14.25 12.85 2.96
C ASP A 13 13.02 13.68 2.56
N LYS A 14 12.67 13.70 1.27
CA LYS A 14 11.45 14.34 0.75
C LYS A 14 10.18 13.76 1.36
N PHE A 15 10.07 12.44 1.46
CA PHE A 15 8.91 11.77 2.08
C PHE A 15 8.83 12.07 3.58
N VAL A 16 9.96 11.98 4.29
CA VAL A 16 10.01 12.24 5.73
C VAL A 16 9.55 13.66 6.02
N ALA A 17 10.14 14.65 5.34
CA ALA A 17 9.83 16.05 5.56
C ALA A 17 8.39 16.42 5.17
N TRP A 18 7.87 15.89 4.05
CA TRP A 18 6.60 16.38 3.49
C TRP A 18 5.39 15.56 3.91
N VAL A 19 5.59 14.32 4.35
CA VAL A 19 4.50 13.40 4.67
C VAL A 19 4.62 12.85 6.08
N GLU A 20 5.81 12.40 6.50
CA GLU A 20 5.95 11.75 7.80
C GLU A 20 5.85 12.74 8.96
N GLU A 21 6.62 13.83 8.88
CA GLU A 21 6.74 14.88 9.90
C GLU A 21 5.79 16.08 9.65
N ASN A 22 5.01 16.04 8.57
CA ASN A 22 4.07 17.11 8.22
C ASN A 22 2.64 16.78 8.66
N ASP A 23 2.17 17.45 9.71
CA ASP A 23 0.80 17.27 10.22
C ASP A 23 -0.27 17.60 9.16
N ALA A 24 0.00 18.51 8.22
CA ALA A 24 -0.94 18.82 7.15
C ALA A 24 -1.15 17.64 6.18
N ALA A 25 -0.20 16.71 6.11
CA ALA A 25 -0.26 15.55 5.22
C ALA A 25 -1.43 14.61 5.58
N VAL A 26 -1.92 14.65 6.82
CA VAL A 26 -3.03 13.83 7.32
C VAL A 26 -4.31 14.62 7.58
N ARG A 27 -4.45 15.83 7.04
CA ARG A 27 -5.63 16.71 7.23
C ARG A 27 -6.99 16.02 6.99
N GLN A 28 -7.05 15.09 6.03
CA GLN A 28 -8.26 14.33 5.71
C GLN A 28 -8.61 13.31 6.80
N VAL A 29 -7.61 12.74 7.47
CA VAL A 29 -7.81 11.86 8.62
C VAL A 29 -8.39 12.66 9.78
N ASP A 30 -7.81 13.83 10.08
CA ASP A 30 -8.26 14.67 11.20
C ASP A 30 -9.65 15.26 10.97
N ALA A 31 -9.93 15.68 9.74
CA ALA A 31 -11.28 16.11 9.35
C ALA A 31 -12.29 14.96 9.49
N PHE A 32 -11.93 13.73 9.12
CA PHE A 32 -12.82 12.57 9.26
C PHE A 32 -13.09 12.21 10.72
N LYS A 33 -12.08 12.29 11.59
CA LYS A 33 -12.22 12.07 13.05
C LYS A 33 -13.29 12.98 13.67
N GLN A 34 -13.44 14.20 13.13
CA GLN A 34 -14.43 15.19 13.59
C GLN A 34 -15.75 15.15 12.80
N GLY A 35 -15.81 14.30 11.76
CA GLY A 35 -16.91 14.18 10.83
C GLY A 35 -18.17 13.52 11.41
N PRO A 36 -19.31 13.62 10.71
CA PRO A 36 -20.59 13.10 11.19
C PRO A 36 -20.60 11.57 11.32
N GLU A 37 -19.86 10.86 10.46
CA GLU A 37 -19.69 9.41 10.55
C GLU A 37 -19.06 8.99 11.88
N MET A 38 -17.92 9.60 12.24
CA MET A 38 -17.21 9.28 13.49
C MET A 38 -17.99 9.73 14.72
N ARG A 39 -18.71 10.86 14.65
CA ARG A 39 -19.60 11.30 15.74
C ARG A 39 -20.64 10.23 16.09
N LYS A 40 -21.25 9.61 15.08
CA LYS A 40 -22.22 8.53 15.30
C LYS A 40 -21.59 7.30 15.96
N VAL A 41 -20.35 6.95 15.57
CA VAL A 41 -19.60 5.85 16.20
C VAL A 41 -19.33 6.17 17.67
N LEU A 42 -18.88 7.39 17.98
CA LEU A 42 -18.63 7.84 19.35
C LEU A 42 -19.90 7.72 20.22
N GLU A 43 -21.04 8.20 19.72
CA GLU A 43 -22.33 8.09 20.42
C GLU A 43 -22.75 6.63 20.68
N ASN A 44 -22.51 5.74 19.71
CA ASN A 44 -22.83 4.32 19.85
C ASN A 44 -21.95 3.64 20.91
N VAL A 45 -20.64 3.89 20.87
CA VAL A 45 -19.68 3.33 21.83
C VAL A 45 -19.93 3.89 23.24
N ALA A 46 -20.17 5.20 23.36
CA ALA A 46 -20.51 5.84 24.63
C ALA A 46 -21.76 5.22 25.25
N ARG A 47 -22.81 4.98 24.44
CA ARG A 47 -24.03 4.29 24.88
C ARG A 47 -23.75 2.86 25.36
N ALA A 48 -22.91 2.11 24.64
CA ALA A 48 -22.54 0.75 25.03
C ALA A 48 -21.75 0.70 26.34
N LEU A 49 -20.92 1.73 26.61
CA LEU A 49 -20.12 1.87 27.83
C LEU A 49 -20.85 2.55 28.99
N CYS A 50 -22.07 3.09 28.76
CA CYS A 50 -22.80 3.93 29.71
C CYS A 50 -22.01 5.19 30.16
N LEU A 51 -21.31 5.84 29.22
CA LEU A 51 -20.52 7.05 29.45
C LEU A 51 -21.06 8.25 28.65
N PRO A 52 -20.78 9.50 29.05
CA PRO A 52 -21.00 10.68 28.21
C PRO A 52 -20.14 10.61 26.94
N ALA A 53 -20.69 11.02 25.79
CA ALA A 53 -19.98 10.96 24.51
C ALA A 53 -18.79 11.93 24.45
N GLU A 54 -18.83 13.01 25.22
CA GLU A 54 -17.81 14.04 25.33
C GLU A 54 -16.51 13.53 26.01
N GLU A 55 -16.59 12.42 26.75
CA GLU A 55 -15.42 11.76 27.33
C GLU A 55 -14.67 10.88 26.32
N LEU A 56 -15.24 10.64 25.15
CA LEU A 56 -14.63 9.85 24.08
C LEU A 56 -14.13 10.75 22.95
N ASN A 57 -13.06 10.31 22.29
CA ASN A 57 -12.63 10.86 21.02
C ASN A 57 -12.33 9.74 20.02
N ALA A 58 -12.17 10.10 18.75
CA ALA A 58 -11.94 9.15 17.67
C ALA A 58 -10.72 8.25 17.91
N ASP A 59 -9.65 8.78 18.52
CA ASP A 59 -8.42 8.04 18.79
C ASP A 59 -8.63 6.97 19.88
N LEU A 60 -9.31 7.30 20.98
CA LEU A 60 -9.66 6.34 22.04
C LEU A 60 -10.54 5.20 21.49
N VAL A 61 -11.53 5.55 20.66
CA VAL A 61 -12.39 4.56 20.02
C VAL A 61 -11.62 3.69 19.02
N GLN A 62 -10.70 4.28 18.25
CA GLN A 62 -9.82 3.53 17.36
C GLN A 62 -8.92 2.58 18.15
N VAL A 63 -8.40 2.97 19.31
CA VAL A 63 -7.62 2.08 20.20
C VAL A 63 -8.47 0.89 20.67
N ALA A 64 -9.72 1.12 21.08
CA ALA A 64 -10.62 0.04 21.47
C ALA A 64 -10.89 -0.93 20.30
N PHE A 65 -11.11 -0.41 19.09
CA PHE A 65 -11.30 -1.20 17.88
C PHE A 65 -10.06 -2.02 17.50
N LEU A 66 -8.87 -1.41 17.55
CA LEU A 66 -7.62 -2.11 17.29
C LEU A 66 -7.33 -3.16 18.35
N THR A 67 -7.65 -2.89 19.63
CA THR A 67 -7.50 -3.88 20.71
C THR A 67 -8.35 -5.12 20.44
N CYS A 68 -9.62 -4.94 20.04
CA CYS A 68 -10.45 -6.05 19.56
C CYS A 68 -9.75 -6.83 18.44
N SER A 69 -9.25 -6.13 17.41
CA SER A 69 -8.62 -6.77 16.25
C SER A 69 -7.36 -7.56 16.63
N TYR A 70 -6.53 -7.04 17.53
CA TYR A 70 -5.31 -7.70 17.98
C TYR A 70 -5.59 -8.92 18.85
N GLU A 71 -6.55 -8.82 19.78
CA GLU A 71 -6.92 -10.00 20.59
C GLU A 71 -7.52 -11.11 19.75
N LEU A 72 -8.31 -10.77 18.73
CA LEU A 72 -8.84 -11.74 17.80
C LEU A 72 -7.72 -12.38 16.95
N THR A 73 -6.86 -11.57 16.33
CA THR A 73 -5.85 -12.06 15.38
C THR A 73 -4.69 -12.78 16.04
N ILE A 74 -4.23 -12.32 17.21
CA ILE A 74 -3.05 -12.85 17.89
C ILE A 74 -3.43 -13.95 18.88
N LYS A 75 -4.50 -13.75 19.66
CA LYS A 75 -4.90 -14.69 20.72
C LYS A 75 -6.04 -15.62 20.32
N ASN A 76 -6.66 -15.40 19.16
CA ASN A 76 -7.89 -16.09 18.74
C ASN A 76 -9.03 -15.94 19.76
N VAL A 77 -9.13 -14.76 20.40
CA VAL A 77 -10.16 -14.43 21.40
C VAL A 77 -11.09 -13.36 20.85
N THR A 78 -12.39 -13.62 20.86
CA THR A 78 -13.39 -12.56 20.64
C THR A 78 -13.49 -11.73 21.92
N SER A 79 -12.79 -10.60 21.92
CA SER A 79 -12.71 -9.72 23.08
C SER A 79 -14.03 -8.98 23.34
N PRO A 80 -14.38 -8.67 24.61
CA PRO A 80 -15.45 -7.73 24.92
C PRO A 80 -15.31 -6.39 24.19
N TRP A 81 -14.08 -5.95 23.87
CA TRP A 81 -13.84 -4.76 23.05
C TRP A 81 -14.55 -4.83 21.70
N CYS A 82 -14.71 -6.03 21.11
CA CYS A 82 -15.41 -6.21 19.84
C CYS A 82 -16.91 -5.96 19.94
N SER A 83 -17.52 -6.20 21.11
CA SER A 83 -18.96 -6.00 21.33
C SER A 83 -19.37 -4.53 21.39
N LEU A 84 -18.41 -3.60 21.47
CA LEU A 84 -18.67 -2.16 21.44
C LEU A 84 -19.07 -1.65 20.05
N PHE A 85 -18.83 -2.44 19.00
CA PHE A 85 -18.95 -2.00 17.62
C PHE A 85 -19.98 -2.82 16.85
N THR A 86 -20.87 -2.13 16.15
CA THR A 86 -21.65 -2.77 15.08
C THR A 86 -20.83 -2.91 13.81
N GLU A 87 -21.31 -3.70 12.84
CA GLU A 87 -20.65 -3.80 11.53
C GLU A 87 -20.57 -2.44 10.82
N GLU A 88 -21.58 -1.58 11.00
CA GLU A 88 -21.57 -0.23 10.41
C GLU A 88 -20.54 0.68 11.09
N ASP A 89 -20.36 0.57 12.40
CA ASP A 89 -19.30 1.30 13.10
C ASP A 89 -17.91 0.81 12.63
N ALA A 90 -17.75 -0.51 12.47
CA ALA A 90 -16.52 -1.11 11.97
C ALA A 90 -16.17 -0.64 10.54
N LYS A 91 -17.16 -0.47 9.65
CA LYS A 91 -16.93 0.08 8.29
C LYS A 91 -16.45 1.53 8.31
N VAL A 92 -16.95 2.34 9.26
CA VAL A 92 -16.51 3.72 9.46
C VAL A 92 -15.06 3.74 9.98
N LEU A 93 -14.73 2.89 10.95
CA LEU A 93 -13.38 2.79 11.51
C LEU A 93 -12.37 2.19 10.49
N GLU A 94 -12.80 1.25 9.66
CA GLU A 94 -12.03 0.76 8.50
C GLU A 94 -11.71 1.92 7.55
N TYR A 95 -12.69 2.76 7.22
CA TYR A 95 -12.48 3.92 6.35
C TYR A 95 -11.53 4.95 6.97
N LEU A 96 -11.62 5.20 8.29
CA LEU A 96 -10.66 6.05 8.99
C LEU A 96 -9.22 5.51 8.87
N ASN A 97 -9.03 4.19 8.99
CA ASN A 97 -7.71 3.57 8.79
C ASN A 97 -7.26 3.66 7.32
N ASP A 98 -8.16 3.41 6.38
CA ASP A 98 -7.87 3.51 4.96
C ASP A 98 -7.47 4.93 4.55
N LEU A 99 -8.11 5.97 5.10
CA LEU A 99 -7.70 7.36 4.90
C LEU A 99 -6.25 7.57 5.34
N LYS A 100 -5.88 7.10 6.54
CA LYS A 100 -4.51 7.23 7.03
C LYS A 100 -3.50 6.56 6.09
N GLN A 101 -3.79 5.33 5.66
CA GLN A 101 -2.90 4.58 4.76
C GLN A 101 -2.86 5.18 3.36
N TYR A 102 -3.99 5.66 2.83
CA TYR A 102 -4.08 6.32 1.54
C TYR A 102 -3.20 7.57 1.52
N TRP A 103 -3.36 8.44 2.51
CA TRP A 103 -2.67 9.72 2.56
C TRP A 103 -1.19 9.61 2.96
N LYS A 104 -0.82 8.68 3.84
CA LYS A 104 0.59 8.51 4.27
C LYS A 104 1.41 7.52 3.45
N ARG A 105 0.80 6.54 2.78
CA ARG A 105 1.50 5.38 2.19
C ARG A 105 0.96 4.95 0.81
N GLY A 106 -0.13 5.55 0.35
CA GLY A 106 -0.77 5.25 -0.94
C GLY A 106 -0.82 6.48 -1.83
N TYR A 107 -1.97 6.70 -2.48
CA TYR A 107 -2.18 7.73 -3.48
C TYR A 107 -2.45 9.15 -2.95
N GLY A 108 -2.10 9.43 -1.68
CA GLY A 108 -2.21 10.76 -1.11
C GLY A 108 -1.31 11.78 -1.81
N TYR A 109 -0.04 11.41 -1.95
CA TYR A 109 1.02 12.25 -2.51
C TYR A 109 1.93 11.40 -3.38
N ASP A 110 2.44 11.97 -4.47
CA ASP A 110 3.25 11.22 -5.45
C ASP A 110 4.49 10.58 -4.80
N ILE A 111 5.16 11.32 -3.89
CA ILE A 111 6.34 10.86 -3.17
C ILE A 111 6.09 9.60 -2.34
N ASN A 112 4.85 9.35 -1.89
CA ASN A 112 4.52 8.12 -1.16
C ASN A 112 4.91 6.90 -2.00
N SER A 113 4.39 6.82 -3.22
CA SER A 113 4.67 5.70 -4.13
C SER A 113 6.09 5.74 -4.69
N ARG A 114 6.58 6.93 -5.07
CA ARG A 114 7.92 7.11 -5.68
C ARG A 114 9.06 6.81 -4.71
N SER A 115 8.85 6.92 -3.40
CA SER A 115 9.83 6.46 -2.41
C SER A 115 10.20 4.97 -2.57
N SER A 116 9.35 4.16 -3.22
CA SER A 116 9.61 2.74 -3.48
C SER A 116 10.37 2.42 -4.78
N CYS A 117 10.85 3.44 -5.51
CA CYS A 117 11.55 3.26 -6.79
C CYS A 117 12.69 2.23 -6.72
N ASN A 118 13.50 2.26 -5.65
CA ASN A 118 14.63 1.34 -5.49
C ASN A 118 14.17 -0.13 -5.37
N LEU A 119 13.11 -0.40 -4.61
CA LEU A 119 12.54 -1.75 -4.50
C LEU A 119 11.92 -2.20 -5.82
N PHE A 120 11.22 -1.31 -6.52
CA PHE A 120 10.71 -1.59 -7.86
C PHE A 120 11.83 -1.98 -8.83
N GLN A 121 12.93 -1.21 -8.85
CA GLN A 121 14.09 -1.52 -9.70
C GLN A 121 14.77 -2.83 -9.31
N ASP A 122 14.96 -3.10 -8.02
CA ASP A 122 15.56 -4.34 -7.51
C ASP A 122 14.80 -5.59 -7.99
N ILE A 123 13.46 -5.57 -7.95
CA ILE A 123 12.63 -6.65 -8.47
C ILE A 123 12.91 -6.92 -9.96
N PHE A 124 12.91 -5.88 -10.80
CA PHE A 124 13.15 -6.03 -12.23
C PHE A 124 14.60 -6.40 -12.56
N GLN A 125 15.58 -5.92 -11.79
CA GLN A 125 16.98 -6.34 -11.93
C GLN A 125 17.14 -7.84 -11.71
N HIS A 126 16.46 -8.39 -10.70
CA HIS A 126 16.48 -9.83 -10.44
C HIS A 126 15.78 -10.65 -11.54
N LEU A 127 14.63 -10.17 -12.05
CA LEU A 127 13.94 -10.80 -13.17
C LEU A 127 14.78 -10.76 -14.45
N ASP A 128 15.41 -9.62 -14.75
CA ASP A 128 16.32 -9.44 -15.90
C ASP A 128 17.51 -10.38 -15.83
N LYS A 129 18.16 -10.48 -14.66
CA LYS A 129 19.28 -11.37 -14.45
C LYS A 129 18.90 -12.83 -14.68
N ALA A 130 17.75 -13.27 -14.18
CA ALA A 130 17.27 -14.63 -14.40
C ALA A 130 17.01 -14.92 -15.89
N VAL A 131 16.46 -13.96 -16.63
CA VAL A 131 16.28 -14.06 -18.09
C VAL A 131 17.64 -14.14 -18.81
N GLU A 132 18.62 -13.31 -18.44
CA GLU A 132 19.95 -13.30 -19.04
C GLU A 132 20.70 -14.63 -18.81
N GLU A 133 20.66 -15.14 -17.57
CA GLU A 133 21.27 -16.42 -17.21
C GLU A 133 20.61 -17.57 -17.96
N SER A 134 19.28 -17.60 -18.01
CA SER A 134 18.50 -18.58 -18.75
C SER A 134 18.85 -18.58 -20.25
N LYS A 135 18.87 -17.42 -20.91
CA LYS A 135 19.25 -17.29 -22.34
C LYS A 135 20.69 -17.70 -22.63
N SER A 136 21.57 -17.55 -21.65
CA SER A 136 22.98 -17.96 -21.73
C SER A 136 23.20 -19.43 -21.39
N SER A 137 22.13 -20.21 -21.18
CA SER A 137 22.18 -21.60 -20.70
C SER A 137 22.99 -21.76 -19.40
N LYS A 138 22.98 -20.72 -18.55
CA LYS A 138 23.60 -20.73 -17.23
C LYS A 138 22.57 -21.14 -16.17
N PRO A 139 22.99 -21.80 -15.07
CA PRO A 139 22.13 -22.00 -13.92
C PRO A 139 21.65 -20.65 -13.37
N ILE A 140 20.38 -20.58 -12.97
CA ILE A 140 19.81 -19.38 -12.35
C ILE A 140 20.44 -19.20 -10.97
N SER A 141 21.12 -18.08 -10.74
CA SER A 141 21.87 -17.85 -9.50
C SER A 141 20.97 -17.68 -8.28
N SER A 142 19.77 -17.14 -8.50
CA SER A 142 18.83 -16.74 -7.45
C SER A 142 17.39 -17.14 -7.84
N PRO A 143 17.08 -18.44 -7.82
CA PRO A 143 15.77 -18.94 -8.27
C PRO A 143 14.62 -18.58 -7.30
N LEU A 144 14.95 -18.21 -6.07
CA LEU A 144 14.01 -17.71 -5.06
C LEU A 144 14.65 -16.56 -4.30
N ILE A 145 13.94 -15.44 -4.22
CA ILE A 145 14.32 -14.27 -3.44
C ILE A 145 13.16 -13.97 -2.50
N VAL A 146 13.45 -13.92 -1.20
CA VAL A 146 12.47 -13.63 -0.17
C VAL A 146 12.91 -12.36 0.55
N GLN A 147 12.10 -11.32 0.42
CA GLN A 147 12.26 -10.08 1.15
C GLN A 147 11.16 -9.96 2.20
N VAL A 148 11.52 -9.48 3.39
CA VAL A 148 10.57 -9.25 4.48
C VAL A 148 10.65 -7.77 4.85
N GLY A 149 9.49 -7.12 4.83
CA GLY A 149 9.34 -5.71 5.16
C GLY A 149 8.07 -5.47 5.97
N HIS A 150 7.55 -4.26 5.88
CA HIS A 150 6.36 -3.82 6.60
C HIS A 150 5.18 -3.58 5.65
N ALA A 151 3.99 -3.32 6.19
CA ALA A 151 2.87 -2.85 5.39
C ALA A 151 3.23 -1.55 4.66
N GLU A 152 4.01 -0.70 5.31
CA GLU A 152 4.58 0.55 4.80
C GLU A 152 5.62 0.34 3.69
N THR A 153 6.13 -0.88 3.48
CA THR A 153 6.97 -1.22 2.33
C THR A 153 6.12 -1.64 1.13
N LEU A 154 5.14 -2.50 1.37
CA LEU A 154 4.34 -3.11 0.31
C LEU A 154 3.28 -2.14 -0.26
N GLN A 155 2.65 -1.33 0.59
CA GLN A 155 1.59 -0.42 0.20
C GLN A 155 2.05 0.65 -0.82
N PRO A 156 3.21 1.32 -0.64
CA PRO A 156 3.75 2.23 -1.65
C PRO A 156 4.12 1.55 -2.96
N LEU A 157 4.72 0.36 -2.91
CA LEU A 157 5.09 -0.41 -4.11
C LEU A 157 3.86 -0.76 -4.95
N LEU A 158 2.78 -1.22 -4.32
CA LEU A 158 1.52 -1.51 -5.01
C LEU A 158 0.90 -0.24 -5.61
N ALA A 159 1.04 0.91 -4.94
CA ALA A 159 0.61 2.19 -5.48
C ALA A 159 1.47 2.63 -6.68
N LEU A 160 2.79 2.42 -6.63
CA LEU A 160 3.71 2.70 -7.73
C LEU A 160 3.39 1.85 -8.97
N LEU A 161 3.00 0.59 -8.75
CA LEU A 161 2.52 -0.32 -9.80
C LEU A 161 1.10 0.04 -10.32
N GLY A 162 0.43 1.03 -9.71
CA GLY A 162 -0.89 1.52 -10.14
C GLY A 162 -2.10 0.73 -9.62
N PHE A 163 -1.90 -0.20 -8.69
CA PHE A 163 -2.97 -1.04 -8.16
C PHE A 163 -3.84 -0.37 -7.09
N PHE A 164 -5.13 -0.68 -7.09
CA PHE A 164 -6.10 -0.19 -6.10
C PHE A 164 -6.30 1.33 -6.10
N ARG A 165 -6.05 1.99 -7.23
CA ARG A 165 -6.36 3.42 -7.38
C ARG A 165 -7.86 3.62 -7.58
N ASP A 166 -8.47 4.41 -6.70
CA ASP A 166 -9.86 4.82 -6.83
C ASP A 166 -10.04 5.93 -7.88
N ALA A 167 -11.25 6.02 -8.44
CA ALA A 167 -11.60 7.05 -9.43
C ALA A 167 -11.62 8.47 -8.81
N GLU A 168 -12.06 8.55 -7.56
CA GLU A 168 -11.96 9.77 -6.74
C GLU A 168 -11.05 9.48 -5.54
N PRO A 169 -10.18 10.42 -5.12
CA PRO A 169 -9.38 10.27 -3.92
C PRO A 169 -10.24 10.01 -2.68
N LEU A 170 -9.73 9.24 -1.72
CA LEU A 170 -10.38 9.06 -0.43
C LEU A 170 -10.28 10.37 0.36
N GLN A 171 -11.42 10.93 0.76
CA GLN A 171 -11.51 12.19 1.49
C GLN A 171 -12.40 12.03 2.74
N ALA A 172 -12.31 13.00 3.65
CA ALA A 172 -13.09 13.02 4.87
C ALA A 172 -14.61 13.10 4.60
N ASP A 173 -15.02 13.75 3.52
CA ASP A 173 -16.42 14.06 3.24
C ASP A 173 -17.10 13.08 2.26
N ASN A 174 -16.37 12.07 1.76
CA ASN A 174 -16.86 11.19 0.70
C ASN A 174 -17.01 9.72 1.10
N TYR A 175 -16.98 9.38 2.40
CA TYR A 175 -17.21 8.00 2.90
C TYR A 175 -18.39 7.29 2.24
N ARG A 176 -19.54 7.99 2.13
CA ARG A 176 -20.77 7.43 1.53
C ARG A 176 -20.62 7.09 0.05
N ARG A 177 -19.79 7.82 -0.69
CA ARG A 177 -19.45 7.52 -2.09
C ARG A 177 -18.39 6.41 -2.18
N GLN A 178 -17.54 6.30 -1.17
CA GLN A 178 -16.41 5.35 -1.07
C GLN A 178 -16.76 4.00 -0.40
N LEU A 179 -18.05 3.65 -0.30
CA LEU A 179 -18.47 2.35 0.24
C LEU A 179 -17.95 1.17 -0.58
N ARG A 180 -17.66 1.35 -1.87
CA ARG A 180 -17.11 0.33 -2.79
C ARG A 180 -15.70 0.66 -3.27
N ARG A 181 -14.96 1.50 -2.52
CA ARG A 181 -13.57 1.84 -2.82
C ARG A 181 -12.70 0.60 -3.04
N GLN A 182 -11.75 0.72 -3.96
CA GLN A 182 -10.71 -0.26 -4.23
C GLN A 182 -9.62 -0.20 -3.16
N PHE A 183 -9.26 1.00 -2.69
CA PHE A 183 -8.27 1.19 -1.64
C PHE A 183 -8.84 0.80 -0.27
N ARG A 184 -8.63 -0.48 0.10
CA ARG A 184 -8.96 -1.04 1.42
C ARG A 184 -7.71 -1.66 2.02
N SER A 185 -6.98 -0.92 2.86
CA SER A 185 -5.65 -1.31 3.32
C SER A 185 -5.68 -2.66 4.04
N GLY A 186 -6.76 -2.94 4.81
CA GLY A 186 -6.94 -4.24 5.48
C GLY A 186 -7.11 -5.45 4.53
N ARG A 187 -7.39 -5.22 3.24
CA ARG A 187 -7.43 -6.28 2.20
C ARG A 187 -6.18 -6.32 1.34
N ILE A 188 -5.48 -5.19 1.23
CA ILE A 188 -4.27 -5.02 0.42
C ILE A 188 -3.07 -5.52 1.23
N VAL A 189 -2.88 -4.97 2.44
CA VAL A 189 -1.76 -5.24 3.34
C VAL A 189 -2.22 -5.74 4.73
N PRO A 190 -2.98 -6.85 4.82
CA PRO A 190 -3.26 -7.50 6.11
C PRO A 190 -1.97 -8.03 6.78
N TYR A 191 -2.08 -8.55 8.00
CA TYR A 191 -0.99 -9.33 8.58
C TYR A 191 -0.56 -10.47 7.67
N ALA A 192 0.75 -10.65 7.53
CA ALA A 192 1.38 -11.61 6.63
C ALA A 192 1.05 -11.40 5.13
N ALA A 193 0.69 -10.17 4.74
CA ALA A 193 0.54 -9.83 3.33
C ALA A 193 1.81 -10.15 2.53
N ASN A 194 1.63 -10.59 1.29
CA ASN A 194 2.71 -11.02 0.42
C ASN A 194 2.42 -10.61 -1.03
N LEU A 195 3.48 -10.20 -1.74
CA LEU A 195 3.46 -9.94 -3.18
C LEU A 195 4.51 -10.82 -3.83
N LEU A 196 4.09 -11.65 -4.78
CA LEU A 196 4.95 -12.60 -5.48
C LEU A 196 4.99 -12.23 -6.96
N PHE A 197 6.19 -12.19 -7.52
CA PHE A 197 6.43 -12.18 -8.96
C PHE A 197 6.95 -13.57 -9.35
N VAL A 198 6.27 -14.24 -10.28
CA VAL A 198 6.68 -15.56 -10.78
C VAL A 198 7.06 -15.43 -12.24
N LEU A 199 8.32 -15.72 -12.55
CA LEU A 199 8.85 -15.73 -13.91
C LEU A 199 8.89 -17.17 -14.43
N TYR A 200 8.25 -17.40 -15.58
CA TYR A 200 8.21 -18.68 -16.26
C TYR A 200 9.06 -18.63 -17.51
N HIS A 201 9.82 -19.70 -17.77
CA HIS A 201 10.37 -20.01 -19.08
C HIS A 201 9.41 -20.96 -19.80
N CYS A 202 9.00 -20.61 -21.01
CA CYS A 202 8.01 -21.34 -21.80
C CYS A 202 8.68 -22.02 -23.00
N GLU A 203 8.92 -23.33 -22.92
CA GLU A 203 9.54 -24.12 -24.00
C GLU A 203 8.78 -24.06 -25.34
N GLN A 204 7.48 -23.78 -25.30
CA GLN A 204 6.60 -23.70 -26.46
C GLN A 204 6.46 -22.28 -27.05
N GLY A 205 7.20 -21.29 -26.51
CA GLY A 205 7.21 -19.94 -27.05
C GLY A 205 7.70 -19.92 -28.49
N LYS A 206 6.88 -19.45 -29.43
CA LYS A 206 7.23 -19.44 -30.86
C LYS A 206 8.01 -18.20 -31.25
N THR A 207 8.01 -17.18 -30.39
CA THR A 207 8.74 -15.93 -30.57
C THR A 207 9.59 -15.61 -29.33
N PRO A 208 10.66 -14.80 -29.46
CA PRO A 208 11.46 -14.36 -28.32
C PRO A 208 10.66 -13.64 -27.23
N GLN A 209 9.52 -13.02 -27.58
CA GLN A 209 8.64 -12.37 -26.60
C GLN A 209 7.78 -13.38 -25.83
N GLU A 210 7.47 -14.54 -26.40
CA GLU A 210 6.66 -15.59 -25.77
C GLU A 210 7.46 -16.51 -24.85
N GLU A 211 8.79 -16.44 -24.92
CA GLU A 211 9.72 -17.30 -24.17
C GLU A 211 9.64 -17.08 -22.66
N TYR A 212 9.39 -15.84 -22.22
CA TYR A 212 9.28 -15.51 -20.79
C TYR A 212 7.94 -14.87 -20.46
N ARG A 213 7.27 -15.45 -19.46
CA ARG A 213 5.99 -14.96 -18.95
C ARG A 213 6.08 -14.67 -17.46
N VAL A 214 5.26 -13.75 -17.01
CA VAL A 214 5.22 -13.30 -15.62
C VAL A 214 3.79 -13.33 -15.09
N GLN A 215 3.66 -13.76 -13.84
CA GLN A 215 2.45 -13.62 -13.04
C GLN A 215 2.75 -12.86 -11.76
N MET A 216 1.77 -12.10 -11.28
CA MET A 216 1.82 -11.45 -9.97
C MET A 216 0.73 -12.00 -9.09
N LEU A 217 1.04 -12.25 -7.82
CA LEU A 217 0.08 -12.66 -6.81
C LEU A 217 0.17 -11.73 -5.61
N LEU A 218 -0.96 -11.19 -5.17
CA LEU A 218 -1.07 -10.46 -3.91
C LEU A 218 -1.94 -11.27 -2.96
N ASN A 219 -1.42 -11.61 -1.79
CA ASN A 219 -2.10 -12.43 -0.80
C ASN A 219 -2.63 -13.72 -1.45
N GLU A 220 -1.73 -14.40 -2.18
CA GLU A 220 -1.96 -15.67 -2.89
C GLU A 220 -3.05 -15.61 -3.98
N LYS A 221 -3.49 -14.41 -4.38
CA LYS A 221 -4.47 -14.22 -5.45
C LYS A 221 -3.81 -13.62 -6.68
N LEU A 222 -4.06 -14.25 -7.84
CA LEU A 222 -3.60 -13.75 -9.13
C LEU A 222 -4.08 -12.31 -9.35
N MET A 223 -3.14 -11.44 -9.66
CA MET A 223 -3.40 -10.06 -10.04
C MET A 223 -3.60 -9.96 -11.55
N VAL A 224 -4.47 -9.04 -11.95
CA VAL A 224 -4.73 -8.72 -13.35
C VAL A 224 -3.82 -7.57 -13.76
N PHE A 225 -3.04 -7.74 -14.83
CA PHE A 225 -2.18 -6.70 -15.35
C PHE A 225 -3.00 -5.60 -16.04
N HIS A 226 -2.71 -4.33 -15.72
CA HIS A 226 -3.47 -3.18 -16.22
C HIS A 226 -3.41 -3.01 -17.75
N HIS A 227 -2.29 -3.36 -18.40
CA HIS A 227 -2.11 -3.20 -19.85
C HIS A 227 -2.81 -4.26 -20.69
N SER A 228 -3.08 -5.44 -20.15
CA SER A 228 -3.66 -6.56 -20.90
C SER A 228 -5.02 -7.03 -20.39
N ASN A 229 -5.38 -6.68 -19.15
CA ASN A 229 -6.53 -7.24 -18.44
C ASN A 229 -6.47 -8.79 -18.32
N GLU A 230 -5.26 -9.36 -18.30
CA GLU A 230 -5.00 -10.78 -18.10
C GLU A 230 -4.20 -11.03 -16.81
N THR A 231 -4.23 -12.25 -16.29
CA THR A 231 -3.45 -12.67 -15.11
C THR A 231 -2.04 -13.18 -15.44
N ILE A 232 -1.66 -13.12 -16.71
CA ILE A 232 -0.35 -13.49 -17.22
C ILE A 232 0.06 -12.45 -18.26
N SER A 233 1.33 -12.07 -18.27
CA SER A 233 1.88 -11.18 -19.30
C SER A 233 3.17 -11.79 -19.84
N THR A 234 3.54 -11.45 -21.07
CA THR A 234 4.95 -11.62 -21.46
C THR A 234 5.79 -10.68 -20.61
N TYR A 235 7.01 -11.11 -20.29
CA TYR A 235 7.91 -10.28 -19.48
C TYR A 235 8.29 -8.98 -20.22
N SER A 236 8.44 -9.05 -21.54
CA SER A 236 8.70 -7.86 -22.37
C SER A 236 7.55 -6.85 -22.36
N ALA A 237 6.29 -7.29 -22.43
CA ALA A 237 5.14 -6.38 -22.36
C ALA A 237 5.02 -5.73 -20.98
N LEU A 238 5.36 -6.46 -19.91
CA LEU A 238 5.40 -5.89 -18.56
C LEU A 238 6.47 -4.79 -18.45
N LYS A 239 7.67 -5.04 -18.99
CA LYS A 239 8.74 -4.03 -19.03
C LYS A 239 8.35 -2.81 -19.86
N GLU A 240 7.71 -3.00 -21.00
CA GLU A 240 7.25 -1.88 -21.83
C GLU A 240 6.18 -1.05 -21.10
N TYR A 241 5.24 -1.69 -20.40
CA TYR A 241 4.21 -0.99 -19.63
C TYR A 241 4.80 -0.11 -18.52
N TYR A 242 5.84 -0.59 -17.83
CA TYR A 242 6.53 0.17 -16.79
C TYR A 242 7.82 0.85 -17.24
N LYS A 243 8.01 1.05 -18.55
CA LYS A 243 9.25 1.57 -19.11
C LYS A 243 9.67 2.91 -18.49
N ASP A 244 8.73 3.83 -18.34
CA ASP A 244 8.98 5.13 -17.73
C ASP A 244 9.51 5.00 -16.30
N LEU A 245 8.93 4.11 -15.48
CA LEU A 245 9.41 3.87 -14.13
C LEU A 245 10.80 3.19 -14.12
N LEU A 246 11.03 2.25 -15.04
CA LEU A 246 12.31 1.57 -15.17
C LEU A 246 13.44 2.52 -15.59
N GLU A 247 13.13 3.51 -16.41
CA GLU A 247 14.11 4.46 -16.96
C GLU A 247 14.28 5.71 -16.09
N ASN A 248 13.23 6.19 -15.42
CA ASN A 248 13.20 7.53 -14.81
C ASN A 248 12.90 7.54 -13.29
N CYS A 249 12.54 6.43 -12.66
CA CYS A 249 12.23 6.38 -11.22
C CYS A 249 13.52 6.16 -10.41
N HIS A 250 14.31 7.20 -10.15
CA HIS A 250 15.56 7.06 -9.40
C HIS A 250 15.39 7.50 -7.94
N PHE A 251 15.53 6.56 -7.00
CA PHE A 251 15.28 6.81 -5.56
C PHE A 251 15.99 8.06 -5.03
N GLN A 252 17.26 8.26 -5.37
CA GLN A 252 18.01 9.41 -4.89
C GLN A 252 17.44 10.74 -5.39
N GLU A 253 17.05 10.81 -6.66
CA GLU A 253 16.49 12.02 -7.28
C GLU A 253 15.07 12.30 -6.74
N GLU A 254 14.26 11.26 -6.59
CA GLU A 254 12.89 11.36 -6.08
C GLU A 254 12.85 11.78 -4.61
N CYS A 255 13.83 11.35 -3.83
CA CYS A 255 13.88 11.57 -2.39
C CYS A 255 14.70 12.79 -1.97
N GLU A 256 15.42 13.43 -2.89
CA GLU A 256 16.17 14.65 -2.60
C GLU A 256 15.21 15.83 -2.33
N LEU A 257 15.50 16.61 -1.28
CA LEU A 257 14.77 17.83 -1.00
C LEU A 257 15.14 18.92 -2.03
N PRO A 258 14.17 19.67 -2.57
CA PRO A 258 14.47 20.74 -3.51
C PRO A 258 15.40 21.80 -2.87
N THR A 259 16.37 22.27 -3.66
CA THR A 259 17.39 23.25 -3.23
C THR A 259 16.87 24.68 -3.11
N THR A 260 15.63 24.94 -3.51
CA THR A 260 14.93 26.21 -3.33
C THR A 260 13.86 26.07 -2.25
N ASN A 261 13.46 27.19 -1.61
CA ASN A 261 12.39 27.22 -0.59
C ASN A 261 11.00 26.89 -1.19
N ALA A 262 10.85 25.80 -1.93
CA ALA A 262 9.58 25.19 -2.20
C ALA A 262 9.06 24.63 -0.87
N THR A 263 7.95 25.16 -0.39
CA THR A 263 7.34 24.62 0.81
C THR A 263 6.60 23.34 0.45
N ALA A 264 6.48 22.38 1.37
CA ALA A 264 5.72 21.16 1.13
C ALA A 264 4.30 21.46 0.62
N VAL A 265 3.73 22.61 0.99
CA VAL A 265 2.40 23.09 0.54
C VAL A 265 2.33 23.35 -0.97
N ASP A 266 3.45 23.66 -1.62
CA ASP A 266 3.49 23.98 -3.05
C ASP A 266 3.54 22.72 -3.93
N GLU A 267 3.88 21.55 -3.37
CA GLU A 267 4.01 20.27 -4.08
C GLU A 267 3.10 19.13 -3.54
N LEU A 268 2.35 19.36 -2.45
CA LEU A 268 1.33 18.44 -1.88
C LEU A 268 -0.10 18.84 -2.29
#